data_AF-A0A381JCQ3-F1
#
_entry.id   AF-A0A381JCQ3-F1
#
_cell.length_a   1.000
_cell.length_b   1.000
_cell.length_c   1.000
_cell.angle_alpha   90.00
_cell.angle_beta   90.00
_cell.angle_gamma   90.00
#
_symmetry.space_group_name_H-M   'P 1'
#
loop_
_entity.id
_entity.type
_entity.pdbx_description
1 polymer ?
#
loop_
_entity_poly.entity_id
_entity_poly.type
_entity_poly.pdbx_seq_one_letter_code
_entity_poly.pdbx_strand_id
1 'polypeptide(L)'
;MNESFDKEKKGDIKISGSGSAGGGSYDEVKISGSGKIEGDLDCNLLKASGSVKIDGNIKAKDIYISGSFKSMGNVKCNEFKGSGSSKVMGDMEADEFSCSGSMKVDGNLNGMNMSTSGSIGIAKRLSGTNLKCTGVLDVEENCEVEEFKSFGAFNIKGLLTADNIVINIGGYCKAKEIGGENIEIKIGPQKVFNFFGLENILGSLFNNYSGNVLESEIIEGDEIYLECTKAKVVRGNNIFIGKDCEIERVEYKGELTIEDSKSVKESIKIV
;
A
#
# COMPACT_ATOMS: atom_id res chain seq x y z
N MET A 1 -22.36 23.70 -5.78
CA MET A 1 -22.61 24.81 -4.84
C MET A 1 -21.38 24.90 -3.96
N ASN A 2 -20.67 26.03 -3.98
CA ASN A 2 -19.46 26.23 -3.21
C ASN A 2 -19.83 26.35 -1.73
N GLU A 3 -19.47 25.37 -0.91
CA GLU A 3 -19.54 25.53 0.55
C GLU A 3 -18.41 26.48 0.97
N SER A 4 -18.82 27.68 1.35
CA SER A 4 -17.99 28.70 1.96
C SER A 4 -17.41 28.16 3.27
N PHE A 5 -16.08 28.12 3.38
CA PHE A 5 -15.40 28.00 4.66
C PHE A 5 -15.67 29.28 5.48
N ASP A 6 -16.76 29.28 6.26
CA ASP A 6 -17.02 30.35 7.21
C ASP A 6 -15.86 30.46 8.20
N LYS A 7 -15.30 31.67 8.29
CA LYS A 7 -14.24 32.05 9.25
C LYS A 7 -14.85 32.20 10.65
N GLU A 8 -15.25 31.10 11.26
CA GLU A 8 -15.25 31.07 12.72
C GLU A 8 -13.81 31.17 13.21
N LYS A 9 -13.58 32.00 14.23
CA LYS A 9 -12.26 32.29 14.78
C LYS A 9 -11.79 31.07 15.58
N LYS A 10 -11.39 30.00 14.90
CA LYS A 10 -10.84 28.79 15.52
C LYS A 10 -9.51 29.14 16.19
N GLY A 11 -9.31 28.66 17.42
CA GLY A 11 -8.08 28.88 18.17
C GLY A 11 -6.95 27.96 17.70
N ASP A 12 -5.73 28.22 18.15
CA ASP A 12 -4.58 27.33 17.93
C ASP A 12 -4.29 26.51 19.19
N ILE A 13 -3.81 25.29 19.01
CA ILE A 13 -3.08 24.54 20.04
C ILE A 13 -1.59 24.51 19.67
N LYS A 14 -0.74 24.92 20.61
CA LYS A 14 0.72 24.78 20.51
C LYS A 14 1.24 24.12 21.78
N ILE A 15 1.77 22.90 21.65
CA ILE A 15 2.40 22.15 22.74
C ILE A 15 3.88 22.00 22.43
N SER A 16 4.72 22.67 23.20
CA SER A 16 6.19 22.53 23.17
C SER A 16 6.65 21.92 24.48
N GLY A 17 7.19 20.70 24.46
CA GLY A 17 7.54 19.96 25.69
C GLY A 17 6.51 18.87 26.02
N SER A 18 5.91 18.88 27.21
CA SER A 18 4.85 17.93 27.57
C SER A 18 3.56 18.66 27.89
N GLY A 19 2.43 18.19 27.38
CA GLY A 19 1.14 18.83 27.66
C GLY A 19 -0.06 18.03 27.17
N SER A 20 -1.23 18.46 27.61
CA SER A 20 -2.51 17.96 27.12
C SER A 20 -3.44 19.11 26.75
N ALA A 21 -4.39 18.82 25.88
CA ALA A 21 -5.48 19.71 25.51
C ALA A 21 -6.79 18.92 25.40
N GLY A 22 -7.92 19.59 25.57
CA GLY A 22 -9.21 19.02 25.19
C GLY A 22 -9.35 18.95 23.66
N GLY A 23 -10.21 18.06 23.19
CA GLY A 23 -10.72 18.06 21.82
C GLY A 23 -11.58 19.29 21.54
N GLY A 24 -11.96 19.46 20.29
CA GLY A 24 -12.72 20.62 19.81
C GLY A 24 -12.31 21.06 18.41
N SER A 25 -12.73 22.27 18.05
CA SER A 25 -12.45 22.87 16.74
C SER A 25 -11.31 23.90 16.81
N TYR A 26 -10.25 23.65 16.06
CA TYR A 26 -9.03 24.47 16.03
C TYR A 26 -8.65 24.84 14.60
N ASP A 27 -7.87 25.92 14.44
CA ASP A 27 -7.29 26.22 13.14
C ASP A 27 -6.04 25.36 12.96
N GLU A 28 -5.04 25.61 13.81
CA GLU A 28 -3.80 24.83 13.85
C GLU A 28 -3.62 24.08 15.17
N VAL A 29 -3.19 22.82 15.08
CA VAL A 29 -2.70 22.02 16.20
C VAL A 29 -1.25 21.63 15.92
N LYS A 30 -0.32 22.23 16.65
CA LYS A 30 1.14 22.01 16.51
C LYS A 30 1.70 21.42 17.80
N ILE A 31 2.27 20.21 17.70
CA ILE A 31 2.85 19.50 18.84
C ILE A 31 4.31 19.13 18.55
N SER A 32 5.20 19.80 19.28
CA SER A 32 6.64 19.60 19.25
C SER A 32 7.09 19.10 20.63
N GLY A 33 6.77 17.85 20.94
CA GLY A 33 7.01 17.22 22.24
C GLY A 33 6.06 16.05 22.51
N SER A 34 5.78 15.74 23.77
CA SER A 34 4.77 14.74 24.15
C SER A 34 3.41 15.41 24.36
N GLY A 35 2.45 15.13 23.48
CA GLY A 35 1.12 15.74 23.51
C GLY A 35 0.00 14.72 23.64
N LYS A 36 -1.03 15.05 24.42
CA LYS A 36 -2.28 14.30 24.46
C LYS A 36 -3.46 15.21 24.13
N ILE A 37 -4.33 14.80 23.21
CA ILE A 37 -5.62 15.45 22.99
C ILE A 37 -6.73 14.51 23.46
N GLU A 38 -7.60 15.00 24.34
CA GLU A 38 -8.69 14.24 24.93
C GLU A 38 -10.03 14.60 24.27
N GLY A 39 -10.59 13.69 23.49
CA GLY A 39 -11.81 13.90 22.71
C GLY A 39 -11.55 14.12 21.22
N ASP A 40 -12.63 14.32 20.48
CA ASP A 40 -12.60 14.50 19.02
C ASP A 40 -11.90 15.80 18.62
N LEU A 41 -11.17 15.77 17.51
CA LEU A 41 -10.43 16.90 16.97
C LEU A 41 -10.93 17.27 15.58
N ASP A 42 -11.40 18.50 15.39
CA ASP A 42 -11.66 19.11 14.08
C ASP A 42 -10.64 20.25 13.86
N CYS A 43 -9.78 20.15 12.86
CA CYS A 43 -8.83 21.23 12.58
C CYS A 43 -8.55 21.46 11.10
N ASN A 44 -7.95 22.60 10.76
CA ASN A 44 -7.41 22.77 9.40
C ASN A 44 -6.05 22.06 9.29
N LEU A 45 -5.15 22.28 10.25
CA LEU A 45 -3.80 21.70 10.22
C LEU A 45 -3.47 20.98 11.53
N LEU A 46 -3.08 19.70 11.44
CA LEU A 46 -2.43 18.95 12.52
C LEU A 46 -0.97 18.68 12.15
N LYS A 47 -0.02 19.23 12.90
CA LYS A 47 1.40 18.96 12.74
C LYS A 47 2.01 18.40 14.02
N ALA A 48 2.58 17.20 13.94
CA ALA A 48 3.20 16.52 15.06
C ALA A 48 4.63 16.06 14.72
N SER A 49 5.62 16.62 15.42
CA SER A 49 7.02 16.19 15.31
C SER A 49 7.54 15.43 16.53
N GLY A 50 6.78 15.42 17.63
CA GLY A 50 7.09 14.62 18.82
C GLY A 50 6.21 13.37 18.95
N SER A 51 5.82 13.00 20.16
CA SER A 51 4.96 11.85 20.46
C SER A 51 3.55 12.32 20.79
N VAL A 52 2.58 12.01 19.94
CA VAL A 52 1.20 12.49 20.06
C VAL A 52 0.22 11.34 20.19
N LYS A 53 -0.67 11.45 21.17
CA LYS A 53 -1.84 10.58 21.33
C LYS A 53 -3.12 11.41 21.24
N ILE A 54 -4.06 11.01 20.40
CA ILE A 54 -5.39 11.62 20.33
C ILE A 54 -6.43 10.57 20.70
N ASP A 55 -7.15 10.84 21.78
CA ASP A 55 -8.17 9.97 22.37
C ASP A 55 -9.56 10.36 21.84
N GLY A 56 -9.74 10.27 20.52
CA GLY A 56 -10.96 10.64 19.81
C GLY A 56 -10.82 10.46 18.29
N ASN A 57 -11.87 10.80 17.56
CA ASN A 57 -11.84 10.88 16.10
C ASN A 57 -11.14 12.16 15.64
N ILE A 58 -10.49 12.11 14.49
CA ILE A 58 -9.78 13.25 13.91
C ILE A 58 -10.40 13.57 12.56
N LYS A 59 -10.83 14.82 12.39
CA LYS A 59 -11.18 15.43 11.13
C LYS A 59 -10.22 16.59 10.88
N ALA A 60 -9.41 16.50 9.83
CA ALA A 60 -8.48 17.56 9.49
C ALA A 60 -8.51 17.88 7.99
N LYS A 61 -8.02 19.04 7.55
CA LYS A 61 -7.64 19.18 6.12
C LYS A 61 -6.30 18.50 5.90
N ASP A 62 -5.29 18.93 6.65
CA ASP A 62 -3.92 18.47 6.47
C ASP A 62 -3.36 17.87 7.78
N ILE A 63 -2.77 16.68 7.69
CA ILE A 63 -2.10 15.99 8.80
C ILE A 63 -0.66 15.68 8.42
N TYR A 64 0.30 16.27 9.15
CA TYR A 64 1.73 16.09 8.93
C TYR A 64 2.41 15.51 10.16
N ILE A 65 2.88 14.27 10.05
CA ILE A 65 3.51 13.52 11.13
C ILE A 65 4.96 13.19 10.78
N SER A 66 5.91 13.72 11.55
CA SER A 66 7.32 13.31 11.48
C SER A 66 7.79 12.56 12.72
N GLY A 67 7.00 12.56 13.80
CA GLY A 67 7.30 11.88 15.06
C GLY A 67 6.53 10.58 15.25
N SER A 68 6.14 10.28 16.49
CA SER A 68 5.27 9.15 16.82
C SER A 68 3.83 9.62 16.99
N PHE A 69 2.89 9.04 16.26
CA PHE A 69 1.48 9.43 16.29
C PHE A 69 0.58 8.24 16.58
N LYS A 70 -0.35 8.41 17.51
CA LYS A 70 -1.37 7.41 17.84
C LYS A 70 -2.76 8.04 17.88
N SER A 71 -3.62 7.64 16.94
CA SER A 71 -5.06 7.91 17.00
C SER A 71 -5.78 6.73 17.62
N MET A 72 -6.60 6.97 18.65
CA MET A 72 -7.48 5.94 19.22
C MET A 72 -8.78 5.77 18.43
N GLY A 73 -9.18 6.78 17.65
CA GLY A 73 -10.38 6.76 16.81
C GLY A 73 -10.07 6.76 15.31
N ASN A 74 -11.09 7.10 14.53
CA ASN A 74 -10.99 7.22 13.07
C ASN A 74 -10.25 8.50 12.69
N VAL A 75 -9.61 8.49 11.52
CA VAL A 75 -8.94 9.66 10.93
C VAL A 75 -9.57 9.95 9.58
N LYS A 76 -10.07 11.16 9.38
CA LYS A 76 -10.53 11.67 8.09
C LYS A 76 -9.76 12.94 7.75
N CYS A 77 -9.09 12.97 6.61
CA CYS A 77 -8.42 14.17 6.13
C CYS A 77 -8.40 14.30 4.61
N ASN A 78 -8.02 15.47 4.11
CA ASN A 78 -7.76 15.65 2.69
C ASN A 78 -6.34 15.17 2.38
N GLU A 79 -5.35 15.63 3.14
CA GLU A 79 -3.95 15.22 2.96
C GLU A 79 -3.36 14.62 4.25
N PHE A 80 -2.80 13.42 4.14
CA PHE A 80 -1.97 12.80 5.17
C PHE A 80 -0.53 12.64 4.66
N LYS A 81 0.45 13.18 5.39
CA LYS A 81 1.88 12.88 5.18
C LYS A 81 2.52 12.37 6.48
N GLY A 82 3.00 11.14 6.45
CA GLY A 82 3.68 10.50 7.58
C GLY A 82 5.08 10.00 7.23
N SER A 83 6.12 10.58 7.82
CA SER A 83 7.50 10.09 7.72
C SER A 83 8.02 9.40 8.99
N GLY A 84 7.30 9.56 10.11
CA GLY A 84 7.61 8.91 11.38
C GLY A 84 6.88 7.57 11.59
N SER A 85 6.52 7.27 12.84
CA SER A 85 5.75 6.07 13.20
C SER A 85 4.31 6.47 13.52
N SER A 86 3.34 5.89 12.83
CA SER A 86 1.92 6.22 12.99
C SER A 86 1.09 4.98 13.27
N LYS A 87 0.17 5.07 14.23
CA LYS A 87 -0.84 4.04 14.48
C LYS A 87 -2.23 4.66 14.54
N VAL A 88 -3.15 4.13 13.74
CA VAL A 88 -4.58 4.45 13.77
C VAL A 88 -5.33 3.21 14.22
N MET A 89 -6.07 3.32 15.32
CA MET A 89 -6.84 2.17 15.86
C MET A 89 -8.21 1.98 15.18
N GLY A 90 -8.71 3.02 14.52
CA GLY A 90 -9.93 2.97 13.70
C GLY A 90 -9.64 2.91 12.21
N ASP A 91 -10.59 3.40 11.43
CA ASP A 91 -10.46 3.57 9.98
C ASP A 91 -9.70 4.87 9.64
N MET A 92 -9.06 4.89 8.48
CA MET A 92 -8.39 6.06 7.92
C MET A 92 -8.95 6.38 6.53
N GLU A 93 -9.42 7.61 6.34
CA GLU A 93 -9.90 8.15 5.07
C GLU A 93 -9.04 9.37 4.71
N ALA A 94 -8.32 9.33 3.58
CA ALA A 94 -7.47 10.41 3.12
C ALA A 94 -7.50 10.53 1.59
N ASP A 95 -7.88 11.68 1.03
CA ASP A 95 -7.86 11.86 -0.43
C ASP A 95 -6.45 11.67 -0.98
N GLU A 96 -5.47 12.36 -0.38
CA GLU A 96 -4.04 12.24 -0.64
C GLU A 96 -3.33 11.61 0.55
N PHE A 97 -2.76 10.43 0.36
CA PHE A 97 -2.05 9.69 1.41
C PHE A 97 -0.60 9.43 0.99
N SER A 98 0.34 9.92 1.79
CA SER A 98 1.77 9.63 1.61
C SER A 98 2.40 9.15 2.91
N CYS A 99 2.99 7.97 2.89
CA CYS A 99 3.75 7.46 4.04
C CYS A 99 5.09 6.85 3.63
N SER A 100 6.16 7.45 4.14
CA SER A 100 7.54 6.98 3.97
C SER A 100 8.14 6.35 5.23
N GLY A 101 7.43 6.45 6.36
CA GLY A 101 7.83 5.88 7.65
C GLY A 101 7.21 4.51 7.92
N SER A 102 6.76 4.29 9.16
CA SER A 102 6.02 3.08 9.53
C SER A 102 4.59 3.44 9.88
N MET A 103 3.61 2.74 9.33
CA MET A 103 2.20 2.94 9.69
C MET A 103 1.48 1.63 9.93
N LYS A 104 0.62 1.62 10.94
CA LYS A 104 -0.39 0.59 11.14
C LYS A 104 -1.79 1.18 11.25
N VAL A 105 -2.73 0.65 10.48
CA VAL A 105 -4.16 0.96 10.58
C VAL A 105 -4.86 -0.33 11.02
N ASP A 106 -5.48 -0.32 12.19
CA ASP A 106 -6.21 -1.49 12.72
C ASP A 106 -7.60 -1.65 12.04
N GLY A 107 -8.09 -0.60 11.35
CA GLY A 107 -9.29 -0.62 10.51
C GLY A 107 -8.99 -0.66 9.01
N ASN A 108 -9.86 -0.06 8.22
CA ASN A 108 -9.71 0.11 6.77
C ASN A 108 -8.90 1.36 6.45
N LEU A 109 -8.22 1.35 5.29
CA LEU A 109 -7.63 2.54 4.68
C LEU A 109 -8.33 2.83 3.36
N ASN A 110 -8.94 3.99 3.24
CA ASN A 110 -9.56 4.48 2.02
C ASN A 110 -8.87 5.77 1.54
N GLY A 111 -8.47 5.83 0.27
CA GLY A 111 -7.92 7.06 -0.27
C GLY A 111 -7.93 7.15 -1.80
N MET A 112 -7.95 8.37 -2.34
CA MET A 112 -7.95 8.55 -3.80
C MET A 112 -6.56 8.31 -4.37
N ASN A 113 -5.54 8.97 -3.83
CA ASN A 113 -4.16 8.88 -4.28
C ASN A 113 -3.25 8.47 -3.12
N MET A 114 -2.74 7.25 -3.18
CA MET A 114 -1.91 6.65 -2.13
C MET A 114 -0.50 6.38 -2.65
N SER A 115 0.51 6.89 -1.95
CA SER A 115 1.92 6.63 -2.21
C SER A 115 2.62 6.14 -0.95
N THR A 116 3.10 4.89 -0.97
CA THR A 116 3.78 4.26 0.17
C THR A 116 5.20 3.89 -0.21
N SER A 117 6.18 4.36 0.57
CA SER A 117 7.59 3.99 0.41
C SER A 117 8.21 3.42 1.67
N GLY A 118 7.48 3.46 2.78
CA GLY A 118 7.85 2.87 4.06
C GLY A 118 7.24 1.47 4.27
N SER A 119 6.92 1.14 5.53
CA SER A 119 6.29 -0.12 5.92
C SER A 119 4.88 0.13 6.45
N ILE A 120 3.87 -0.35 5.72
CA ILE A 120 2.45 -0.07 5.99
C ILE A 120 1.70 -1.37 6.22
N GLY A 121 1.01 -1.49 7.35
CA GLY A 121 0.15 -2.63 7.68
C GLY A 121 -1.31 -2.20 7.88
N ILE A 122 -2.22 -2.79 7.12
CA ILE A 122 -3.66 -2.55 7.16
C ILE A 122 -4.35 -3.83 7.60
N ALA A 123 -4.98 -3.80 8.78
CA ALA A 123 -5.57 -5.00 9.37
C ALA A 123 -6.91 -5.42 8.74
N LYS A 124 -7.48 -4.59 7.86
CA LYS A 124 -8.68 -4.89 7.07
C LYS A 124 -8.44 -4.61 5.58
N ARG A 125 -9.35 -3.88 4.93
CA ARG A 125 -9.31 -3.59 3.49
C ARG A 125 -8.57 -2.28 3.21
N LEU A 126 -7.92 -2.25 2.05
CA LEU A 126 -7.42 -1.05 1.42
C LEU A 126 -8.28 -0.77 0.19
N SER A 127 -8.88 0.42 0.10
CA SER A 127 -9.68 0.83 -1.06
C SER A 127 -9.25 2.19 -1.61
N GLY A 128 -9.47 2.43 -2.91
CA GLY A 128 -9.13 3.72 -3.48
C GLY A 128 -9.17 3.82 -4.99
N THR A 129 -8.52 4.85 -5.53
CA THR A 129 -8.35 5.04 -6.98
C THR A 129 -6.95 4.62 -7.40
N ASN A 130 -5.91 5.30 -6.91
CA ASN A 130 -4.52 5.07 -7.27
C ASN A 130 -3.70 4.61 -6.06
N LEU A 131 -3.00 3.49 -6.18
CA LEU A 131 -2.03 3.03 -5.18
C LEU A 131 -0.66 2.79 -5.82
N LYS A 132 0.35 3.53 -5.35
CA LYS A 132 1.76 3.30 -5.65
C LYS A 132 2.50 2.81 -4.40
N CYS A 133 3.04 1.60 -4.45
CA CYS A 133 3.85 1.02 -3.39
C CYS A 133 5.30 0.81 -3.87
N THR A 134 6.27 1.43 -3.20
CA THR A 134 7.70 1.16 -3.40
C THR A 134 8.37 0.59 -2.16
N GLY A 135 7.64 0.49 -1.05
CA GLY A 135 8.11 -0.05 0.22
C GLY A 135 7.55 -1.44 0.49
N VAL A 136 7.06 -1.66 1.71
CA VAL A 136 6.38 -2.90 2.13
C VAL A 136 4.92 -2.58 2.45
N LEU A 137 4.00 -3.30 1.83
CA LEU A 137 2.57 -3.20 2.07
C LEU A 137 2.01 -4.54 2.55
N ASP A 138 1.36 -4.54 3.71
CA ASP A 138 0.69 -5.71 4.26
C ASP A 138 -0.79 -5.38 4.46
N VAL A 139 -1.67 -6.18 3.86
CA VAL A 139 -3.14 -6.03 3.90
C VAL A 139 -3.75 -7.37 4.28
N GLU A 140 -4.43 -7.42 5.42
CA GLU A 140 -4.98 -8.66 5.98
C GLU A 140 -6.29 -9.12 5.31
N GLU A 141 -6.94 -8.26 4.52
CA GLU A 141 -8.11 -8.60 3.69
C GLU A 141 -7.85 -8.26 2.21
N ASN A 142 -8.77 -7.55 1.56
CA ASN A 142 -8.71 -7.20 0.15
C ASN A 142 -8.06 -5.84 -0.11
N CYS A 143 -7.48 -5.68 -1.30
CA CYS A 143 -7.02 -4.43 -1.87
C CYS A 143 -7.82 -4.13 -3.14
N GLU A 144 -8.64 -3.08 -3.11
CA GLU A 144 -9.59 -2.72 -4.17
C GLU A 144 -9.29 -1.29 -4.66
N VAL A 145 -8.58 -1.15 -5.77
CA VAL A 145 -8.22 0.15 -6.36
C VAL A 145 -8.53 0.18 -7.85
N GLU A 146 -8.45 1.32 -8.54
CA GLU A 146 -8.54 1.36 -10.01
C GLU A 146 -7.17 1.11 -10.66
N GLU A 147 -6.11 1.62 -10.03
CA GLU A 147 -4.72 1.54 -10.50
C GLU A 147 -3.79 1.05 -9.37
N PHE A 148 -3.19 -0.12 -9.56
CA PHE A 148 -2.20 -0.67 -8.62
C PHE A 148 -0.81 -0.70 -9.25
N LYS A 149 0.14 0.03 -8.67
CA LYS A 149 1.54 0.07 -9.10
C LYS A 149 2.48 -0.31 -7.97
N SER A 150 3.13 -1.46 -8.06
CA SER A 150 4.14 -1.89 -7.09
C SER A 150 5.54 -1.96 -7.70
N PHE A 151 6.52 -1.48 -6.93
CA PHE A 151 7.96 -1.62 -7.18
C PHE A 151 8.68 -2.17 -5.94
N GLY A 152 7.93 -2.60 -4.93
CA GLY A 152 8.41 -3.07 -3.63
C GLY A 152 7.92 -4.48 -3.33
N ALA A 153 7.65 -4.74 -2.05
CA ALA A 153 7.08 -5.99 -1.57
C ALA A 153 5.65 -5.76 -1.09
N PHE A 154 4.80 -6.77 -1.24
CA PHE A 154 3.47 -6.74 -0.66
C PHE A 154 2.98 -8.12 -0.26
N ASN A 155 2.11 -8.17 0.75
CA ASN A 155 1.37 -9.35 1.15
C ASN A 155 -0.10 -8.96 1.36
N ILE A 156 -0.95 -9.33 0.40
CA ILE A 156 -2.40 -9.13 0.42
C ILE A 156 -3.02 -10.50 0.66
N LYS A 157 -3.68 -10.69 1.81
CA LYS A 157 -4.21 -12.02 2.18
C LYS A 157 -5.43 -12.41 1.35
N GLY A 158 -6.19 -11.43 0.86
CA GLY A 158 -7.38 -11.62 0.05
C GLY A 158 -7.14 -11.34 -1.44
N LEU A 159 -8.14 -10.73 -2.06
CA LEU A 159 -8.14 -10.33 -3.46
C LEU A 159 -7.43 -8.99 -3.63
N LEU A 160 -6.46 -8.94 -4.55
CA LEU A 160 -6.00 -7.69 -5.17
C LEU A 160 -6.79 -7.48 -6.45
N THR A 161 -7.58 -6.41 -6.53
CA THR A 161 -8.31 -6.06 -7.74
C THR A 161 -8.11 -4.62 -8.15
N ALA A 162 -7.89 -4.43 -9.46
CA ALA A 162 -7.80 -3.15 -10.11
C ALA A 162 -7.98 -3.26 -11.62
N ASP A 163 -8.39 -2.18 -12.29
CA ASP A 163 -8.47 -2.14 -13.75
C ASP A 163 -7.08 -2.36 -14.36
N ASN A 164 -6.08 -1.66 -13.81
CA ASN A 164 -4.69 -1.77 -14.24
C ASN A 164 -3.77 -2.16 -13.07
N ILE A 165 -3.07 -3.28 -13.22
CA ILE A 165 -2.12 -3.82 -12.24
C ILE A 165 -0.74 -3.87 -12.88
N VAL A 166 0.21 -3.10 -12.34
CA VAL A 166 1.62 -3.12 -12.74
C VAL A 166 2.47 -3.48 -11.54
N ILE A 167 3.13 -4.63 -11.59
CA ILE A 167 3.99 -5.13 -10.53
C ILE A 167 5.39 -5.33 -11.10
N ASN A 168 6.32 -4.50 -10.64
CA ASN A 168 7.74 -4.71 -10.78
C ASN A 168 8.23 -5.35 -9.50
N ILE A 169 8.53 -6.65 -9.55
CA ILE A 169 8.89 -7.43 -8.36
C ILE A 169 10.18 -6.84 -7.75
N GLY A 170 10.04 -6.20 -6.58
CA GLY A 170 11.13 -5.60 -5.79
C GLY A 170 11.41 -6.34 -4.47
N GLY A 171 10.76 -7.49 -4.26
CA GLY A 171 10.82 -8.34 -3.08
C GLY A 171 9.68 -9.35 -3.10
N TYR A 172 9.40 -9.99 -1.96
CA TYR A 172 8.34 -11.00 -1.88
C TYR A 172 6.97 -10.36 -2.13
N CYS A 173 6.26 -10.85 -3.15
CA CYS A 173 4.96 -10.34 -3.57
C CYS A 173 3.94 -11.48 -3.48
N LYS A 174 2.86 -11.27 -2.73
CA LYS A 174 1.80 -12.25 -2.57
C LYS A 174 0.43 -11.62 -2.55
N ALA A 175 -0.48 -12.18 -3.34
CA ALA A 175 -1.92 -11.94 -3.24
C ALA A 175 -2.62 -13.28 -3.41
N LYS A 176 -3.61 -13.61 -2.58
CA LYS A 176 -4.33 -14.89 -2.71
C LYS A 176 -4.95 -15.01 -4.10
N GLU A 177 -5.59 -13.94 -4.56
CA GLU A 177 -6.17 -13.82 -5.89
C GLU A 177 -5.80 -12.45 -6.47
N ILE A 178 -5.62 -12.37 -7.79
CA ILE A 178 -5.38 -11.12 -8.53
C ILE A 178 -6.42 -11.04 -9.65
N GLY A 179 -7.18 -9.94 -9.71
CA GLY A 179 -8.22 -9.72 -10.71
C GLY A 179 -8.14 -8.33 -11.33
N GLY A 180 -8.00 -8.23 -12.65
CA GLY A 180 -7.94 -6.93 -13.32
C GLY A 180 -8.13 -6.99 -14.83
N GLU A 181 -8.34 -5.84 -15.48
CA GLU A 181 -8.45 -5.80 -16.94
C GLU A 181 -7.07 -6.02 -17.59
N ASN A 182 -6.07 -5.24 -17.15
CA ASN A 182 -4.69 -5.33 -17.62
C ASN A 182 -3.76 -5.67 -16.45
N ILE A 183 -3.07 -6.81 -16.56
CA ILE A 183 -2.14 -7.30 -15.53
C ILE A 183 -0.76 -7.46 -16.13
N GLU A 184 0.20 -6.67 -15.65
CA GLU A 184 1.61 -6.76 -16.02
C GLU A 184 2.47 -7.03 -14.77
N ILE A 185 3.05 -8.23 -14.72
CA ILE A 185 4.00 -8.63 -13.69
C ILE A 185 5.36 -8.87 -14.35
N LYS A 186 6.34 -8.07 -13.95
CA LYS A 186 7.72 -8.09 -14.48
C LYS A 186 8.75 -8.17 -13.37
N ILE A 187 9.93 -8.68 -13.70
CA ILE A 187 11.10 -8.47 -12.86
C ILE A 187 11.42 -6.98 -12.83
N GLY A 188 11.36 -6.35 -11.65
CA GLY A 188 11.81 -4.98 -11.48
C GLY A 188 13.33 -4.87 -11.72
N PRO A 189 13.86 -3.68 -12.07
CA PRO A 189 15.29 -3.49 -12.23
C PRO A 189 16.00 -3.92 -10.93
N GLN A 190 16.72 -5.04 -11.00
CA GLN A 190 17.54 -5.47 -9.88
C GLN A 190 18.52 -4.33 -9.61
N LYS A 191 18.35 -3.63 -8.49
CA LYS A 191 19.44 -2.83 -7.94
C LYS A 191 20.49 -3.84 -7.52
N VAL A 192 21.36 -4.21 -8.45
CA VAL A 192 22.63 -4.83 -8.15
C VAL A 192 23.31 -3.86 -7.19
N PHE A 193 23.24 -4.15 -5.89
CA PHE A 193 24.15 -3.55 -4.93
C PHE A 193 25.54 -4.09 -5.27
N ASN A 194 26.18 -3.47 -6.27
CA ASN A 194 27.62 -3.56 -6.49
C ASN A 194 28.30 -2.83 -5.32
N PHE A 195 28.26 -3.44 -4.13
CA PHE A 195 29.29 -3.18 -3.14
C PHE A 195 30.58 -3.76 -3.71
N PHE A 196 31.42 -2.87 -4.23
CA PHE A 196 32.82 -3.16 -4.54
C PHE A 196 33.46 -3.99 -3.42
N GLY A 197 33.79 -5.26 -3.69
CA GLY A 197 34.91 -5.94 -3.02
C GLY A 197 34.67 -7.15 -2.12
N LEU A 198 33.59 -7.94 -2.21
CA LEU A 198 33.44 -9.17 -1.40
C LEU A 198 33.01 -10.42 -2.19
N GLU A 199 33.73 -10.74 -3.27
CA GLU A 199 33.38 -11.78 -4.25
C GLU A 199 33.35 -13.25 -3.73
N ASN A 200 33.70 -13.57 -2.48
CA ASN A 200 33.86 -14.98 -2.06
C ASN A 200 33.10 -15.42 -0.79
N ILE A 201 32.17 -14.63 -0.24
CA ILE A 201 31.43 -15.02 0.99
C ILE A 201 29.89 -14.97 0.80
N LEU A 202 29.42 -14.42 -0.33
CA LEU A 202 27.98 -14.24 -0.59
C LEU A 202 27.41 -15.18 -1.66
N GLY A 203 28.19 -16.15 -2.13
CA GLY A 203 27.76 -17.15 -3.13
C GLY A 203 26.58 -18.04 -2.69
N SER A 204 26.17 -17.99 -1.42
CA SER A 204 25.01 -18.72 -0.89
C SER A 204 23.80 -17.85 -0.54
N LEU A 205 23.89 -16.52 -0.69
CA LEU A 205 22.76 -15.60 -0.43
C LEU A 205 22.20 -14.94 -1.70
N PHE A 206 22.94 -14.97 -2.81
CA PHE A 206 22.50 -14.40 -4.10
C PHE A 206 22.00 -15.46 -5.09
N ASN A 207 22.06 -16.74 -4.74
CA ASN A 207 21.67 -17.85 -5.62
C ASN A 207 20.29 -18.46 -5.32
N ASN A 208 19.53 -17.85 -4.41
CA ASN A 208 18.14 -18.22 -4.22
C ASN A 208 17.25 -17.18 -4.90
N TYR A 209 16.64 -17.56 -6.01
CA TYR A 209 15.45 -16.94 -6.61
C TYR A 209 14.25 -16.87 -5.63
N SER A 210 14.43 -17.12 -4.33
CA SER A 210 13.37 -17.28 -3.34
C SER A 210 12.75 -15.98 -2.82
N GLY A 211 13.21 -14.81 -3.29
CA GLY A 211 12.71 -13.51 -2.85
C GLY A 211 11.99 -12.69 -3.92
N ASN A 212 12.18 -13.01 -5.20
CA ASN A 212 11.69 -12.21 -6.33
C ASN A 212 10.66 -13.01 -7.15
N VAL A 213 9.70 -13.62 -6.48
CA VAL A 213 8.59 -14.33 -7.11
C VAL A 213 7.28 -13.69 -6.65
N LEU A 214 6.33 -13.57 -7.58
CA LEU A 214 4.94 -13.32 -7.23
C LEU A 214 4.22 -14.65 -7.00
N GLU A 215 3.59 -14.79 -5.84
CA GLU A 215 2.74 -15.94 -5.53
C GLU A 215 1.27 -15.56 -5.57
N SER A 216 0.48 -16.33 -6.31
CA SER A 216 -0.98 -16.26 -6.25
C SER A 216 -1.64 -17.62 -6.40
N GLU A 217 -2.88 -17.78 -5.96
CA GLU A 217 -3.66 -18.98 -6.29
C GLU A 217 -4.31 -18.81 -7.67
N ILE A 218 -4.91 -17.65 -7.92
CA ILE A 218 -5.64 -17.35 -9.16
C ILE A 218 -5.23 -15.96 -9.65
N ILE A 219 -4.92 -15.86 -10.94
CA ILE A 219 -4.77 -14.59 -11.65
C ILE A 219 -5.81 -14.58 -12.78
N GLU A 220 -6.71 -13.59 -12.77
CA GLU A 220 -7.78 -13.46 -13.75
C GLU A 220 -7.79 -12.06 -14.38
N GLY A 221 -7.85 -11.98 -15.71
CA GLY A 221 -7.92 -10.71 -16.42
C GLY A 221 -8.02 -10.82 -17.93
N ASP A 222 -8.16 -9.70 -18.64
CA ASP A 222 -8.33 -9.71 -20.10
C ASP A 222 -6.97 -9.79 -20.81
N GLU A 223 -6.06 -8.88 -20.45
CA GLU A 223 -4.68 -8.83 -20.96
C GLU A 223 -3.70 -9.16 -19.83
N ILE A 224 -2.99 -10.29 -19.95
CA ILE A 224 -2.12 -10.79 -18.89
C ILE A 224 -0.70 -11.00 -19.41
N TYR A 225 0.28 -10.35 -18.77
CA TYR A 225 1.70 -10.56 -18.97
C TYR A 225 2.36 -10.96 -17.65
N LEU A 226 2.98 -12.16 -17.60
CA LEU A 226 3.61 -12.68 -16.39
C LEU A 226 5.08 -13.02 -16.62
N GLU A 227 5.93 -12.58 -15.69
CA GLU A 227 7.28 -13.09 -15.42
C GLU A 227 7.40 -13.43 -13.94
N CYS A 228 8.31 -14.35 -13.57
CA CYS A 228 8.62 -14.68 -12.17
C CYS A 228 7.38 -14.92 -11.30
N THR A 229 6.40 -15.65 -11.84
CA THR A 229 5.10 -15.84 -11.21
C THR A 229 4.80 -17.31 -10.95
N LYS A 230 4.41 -17.63 -9.72
CA LYS A 230 3.88 -18.94 -9.34
C LYS A 230 2.39 -18.83 -9.12
N ALA A 231 1.59 -19.55 -9.91
CA ALA A 231 0.14 -19.56 -9.78
C ALA A 231 -0.49 -20.94 -10.00
N LYS A 232 -1.61 -21.22 -9.35
CA LYS A 232 -2.37 -22.45 -9.63
C LYS A 232 -3.16 -22.29 -10.92
N VAL A 233 -3.88 -21.19 -11.08
CA VAL A 233 -4.69 -20.91 -12.27
C VAL A 233 -4.39 -19.51 -12.78
N VAL A 234 -4.16 -19.39 -14.08
CA VAL A 234 -4.18 -18.11 -14.80
C VAL A 234 -5.30 -18.18 -15.84
N ARG A 235 -6.25 -17.26 -15.77
CA ARG A 235 -7.41 -17.22 -16.66
C ARG A 235 -7.50 -15.87 -17.35
N GLY A 236 -7.69 -15.87 -18.67
CA GLY A 236 -7.88 -14.59 -19.36
C GLY A 236 -8.22 -14.67 -20.84
N ASN A 237 -8.25 -13.52 -21.50
CA ASN A 237 -8.47 -13.48 -22.94
C ASN A 237 -7.15 -13.68 -23.69
N ASN A 238 -6.20 -12.77 -23.52
CA ASN A 238 -4.87 -12.80 -24.13
C ASN A 238 -3.82 -12.92 -23.03
N ILE A 239 -2.98 -13.96 -23.12
CA ILE A 239 -2.06 -14.33 -22.05
C ILE A 239 -0.66 -14.55 -22.61
N PHE A 240 0.32 -13.87 -22.01
CA PHE A 240 1.74 -14.07 -22.22
C PHE A 240 2.39 -14.60 -20.94
N ILE A 241 2.99 -15.78 -21.02
CA ILE A 241 3.78 -16.40 -19.95
C ILE A 241 5.26 -16.33 -20.34
N GLY A 242 5.98 -15.43 -19.69
CA GLY A 242 7.43 -15.24 -19.86
C GLY A 242 8.26 -16.09 -18.91
N LYS A 243 9.55 -15.77 -18.85
CA LYS A 243 10.57 -16.43 -18.00
C LYS A 243 10.15 -16.63 -16.54
N ASP A 244 10.71 -17.69 -15.96
CA ASP A 244 10.66 -18.00 -14.52
C ASP A 244 9.23 -18.12 -13.94
N CYS A 245 8.25 -18.45 -14.78
CA CYS A 245 6.90 -18.76 -14.34
C CYS A 245 6.73 -20.25 -14.01
N GLU A 246 5.90 -20.54 -13.01
CA GLU A 246 5.44 -21.88 -12.62
C GLU A 246 3.91 -21.86 -12.49
N ILE A 247 3.20 -22.23 -13.56
CA ILE A 247 1.73 -22.17 -13.64
C ILE A 247 1.17 -23.58 -13.76
N GLU A 248 0.20 -23.94 -12.91
CA GLU A 248 -0.41 -25.28 -12.99
C GLU A 248 -1.41 -25.39 -14.13
N ARG A 249 -2.27 -24.38 -14.31
CA ARG A 249 -3.25 -24.36 -15.40
C ARG A 249 -3.42 -22.97 -15.99
N VAL A 250 -3.45 -22.90 -17.32
CA VAL A 250 -3.83 -21.70 -18.08
C VAL A 250 -5.15 -21.94 -18.80
N GLU A 251 -6.11 -21.03 -18.61
CA GLU A 251 -7.44 -21.03 -19.24
C GLU A 251 -7.57 -19.77 -20.10
N TYR A 252 -7.66 -19.90 -21.43
CA TYR A 252 -7.61 -18.74 -22.33
C TYR A 252 -8.68 -18.78 -23.42
N LYS A 253 -9.15 -17.61 -23.87
CA LYS A 253 -10.12 -17.49 -24.99
C LYS A 253 -9.46 -17.04 -26.30
N GLY A 254 -8.63 -16.01 -26.22
CA GLY A 254 -7.92 -15.39 -27.34
C GLY A 254 -6.57 -16.08 -27.62
N GLU A 255 -5.50 -15.31 -27.47
CA GLU A 255 -4.12 -15.74 -27.73
C GLU A 255 -3.41 -16.22 -26.46
N LEU A 256 -2.56 -17.24 -26.61
CA LEU A 256 -1.67 -17.73 -25.58
C LEU A 256 -0.26 -17.85 -26.14
N THR A 257 0.68 -17.14 -25.54
CA THR A 257 2.13 -17.25 -25.83
C THR A 257 2.85 -17.71 -24.57
N ILE A 258 3.71 -18.73 -24.72
CA ILE A 258 4.52 -19.27 -23.63
C ILE A 258 5.97 -19.33 -24.11
N GLU A 259 6.88 -18.62 -23.44
CA GLU A 259 8.32 -18.60 -23.82
C GLU A 259 9.02 -19.93 -23.50
N ASP A 260 8.85 -20.46 -22.29
CA ASP A 260 9.32 -21.79 -21.90
C ASP A 260 8.14 -22.73 -21.66
N SER A 261 8.02 -23.75 -22.51
CA SER A 261 6.98 -24.79 -22.39
C SER A 261 6.90 -25.46 -21.02
N LYS A 262 7.98 -25.45 -20.21
CA LYS A 262 7.98 -26.01 -18.85
C LYS A 262 7.30 -25.12 -17.82
N SER A 263 7.04 -23.86 -18.15
CA SER A 263 6.39 -22.91 -17.24
C SER A 263 4.92 -23.20 -17.01
N VAL A 264 4.28 -24.04 -17.83
CA VAL A 264 2.84 -24.34 -17.73
C VAL A 264 2.62 -25.85 -17.74
N LYS A 265 1.93 -26.40 -16.75
CA LYS A 265 1.62 -27.85 -16.72
C LYS A 265 0.46 -28.23 -17.65
N GLU A 266 -0.59 -27.40 -17.70
CA GLU A 266 -1.79 -27.62 -18.53
C GLU A 266 -2.28 -26.31 -19.14
N SER A 267 -2.68 -26.33 -20.40
CA SER A 267 -3.36 -25.19 -21.06
C SER A 267 -4.66 -25.63 -21.72
N ILE A 268 -5.71 -24.84 -21.54
CA ILE A 268 -7.07 -25.13 -22.02
C ILE A 268 -7.59 -23.88 -22.73
N LYS A 269 -7.96 -24.04 -24.01
CA LYS A 269 -8.69 -23.01 -24.74
C LYS A 269 -10.18 -23.13 -24.45
N ILE A 270 -10.78 -22.06 -23.93
CA ILE A 270 -12.22 -21.96 -23.66
C ILE A 270 -12.89 -21.35 -24.89
N VAL A 271 -13.97 -21.99 -25.34
CA VAL A 271 -14.81 -21.57 -26.49
C VAL A 271 -15.85 -20.55 -26.05
#